data_AF-A0A1A2UPN3-F1
#
_entry.id   AF-A0A1A2UPN3-F1
#
_cell.length_a   1.000
_cell.length_b   1.000
_cell.length_c   1.000
_cell.angle_alpha   90.00
_cell.angle_beta   90.00
_cell.angle_gamma   90.00
#
_symmetry.space_group_name_H-M   'P 1'
#
loop_
_entity.id
_entity.type
_entity.pdbx_description
1 polymer ?
#
loop_
_entity_poly.entity_id
_entity_poly.type
_entity_poly.pdbx_seq_one_letter_code
_entity_poly.pdbx_strand_id
1 'polypeptide(L)'
;MAAAATQLTALLDDLAKRASVRDVRDFSVVVGLVSDLGRLVTRGSESDIRQAQAAVSAVREQLRDDERALGSPTQTLAGPESRPFLAGALWAISEMMTTRLDAMPFPTTRGRVTRRVRIREMVLEALASGDEPQSPTAILESIVKHDGATRFDEVSRALTEMLAAGLVHSLPSDTDRRMKYLELTPQGRSIADKYEQKGVIRTKIHA
;
A
#
# COMPACT_ATOMS: atom_id res chain seq x y z
N MET A 1 -15.49 1.30 11.17
CA MET A 1 -14.12 1.57 11.65
C MET A 1 -14.03 1.78 13.16
N ALA A 2 -15.03 2.38 13.83
CA ALA A 2 -15.07 2.51 15.30
C ALA A 2 -14.84 1.20 16.10
N ALA A 3 -15.25 0.05 15.55
CA ALA A 3 -15.02 -1.27 16.17
C ALA A 3 -13.52 -1.65 16.23
N ALA A 4 -12.71 -1.23 15.25
CA ALA A 4 -11.29 -1.57 15.19
C ALA A 4 -10.45 -0.79 16.21
N ALA A 5 -10.74 0.52 16.38
CA ALA A 5 -10.08 1.33 17.40
C ALA A 5 -10.36 0.82 18.83
N THR A 6 -11.61 0.42 19.09
CA THR A 6 -12.03 -0.16 20.37
C THR A 6 -11.31 -1.48 20.67
N GLN A 7 -11.16 -2.34 19.65
CA GLN A 7 -10.44 -3.61 19.79
C GLN A 7 -8.94 -3.40 20.03
N LEU A 8 -8.33 -2.43 19.33
CA LEU A 8 -6.94 -2.01 19.53
C LEU A 8 -6.68 -1.49 20.95
N THR A 9 -7.60 -0.70 21.50
CA THR A 9 -7.52 -0.22 22.90
C THR A 9 -7.55 -1.38 23.88
N ALA A 10 -8.45 -2.35 23.70
CA ALA A 10 -8.52 -3.51 24.58
C ALA A 10 -7.25 -4.39 24.54
N LEU A 11 -6.63 -4.53 23.36
CA LEU A 11 -5.35 -5.23 23.20
C LEU A 11 -4.19 -4.49 23.85
N LEU A 12 -4.18 -3.16 23.77
CA LEU A 12 -3.19 -2.31 24.44
C LEU A 12 -3.28 -2.44 25.97
N ASP A 13 -4.49 -2.44 26.52
CA ASP A 13 -4.72 -2.61 27.96
C ASP A 13 -4.31 -4.01 28.46
N ASP A 14 -4.63 -5.06 27.69
CA ASP A 14 -4.21 -6.43 28.02
C ASP A 14 -2.69 -6.59 27.96
N LEU A 15 -2.04 -6.00 26.94
CA LEU A 15 -0.59 -6.01 26.83
C LEU A 15 0.08 -5.28 28.01
N ALA A 16 -0.45 -4.11 28.41
CA ALA A 16 0.05 -3.34 29.55
C ALA A 16 0.02 -4.17 30.84
N LYS A 17 -1.10 -4.85 31.10
CA LYS A 17 -1.25 -5.76 32.24
C LYS A 17 -0.24 -6.90 32.19
N ARG A 18 -0.07 -7.57 31.05
CA ARG A 18 0.91 -8.67 30.92
C ARG A 18 2.35 -8.19 31.06
N ALA A 19 2.67 -7.01 30.53
CA ALA A 19 3.98 -6.39 30.63
C ALA A 19 4.34 -5.99 32.07
N SER A 20 3.38 -5.46 32.85
CA SER A 20 3.59 -5.15 34.28
C SER A 20 3.92 -6.40 35.11
N VAL A 21 3.41 -7.58 34.73
CA VAL A 21 3.71 -8.86 35.39
C VAL A 21 4.96 -9.54 34.80
N ARG A 22 5.68 -8.88 33.88
CA ARG A 22 6.86 -9.38 33.14
C ARG A 22 6.64 -10.70 32.39
N ASP A 23 5.41 -11.00 31.98
CA ASP A 23 5.04 -12.28 31.35
C ASP A 23 4.88 -12.19 29.82
N VAL A 24 5.37 -11.12 29.19
CA VAL A 24 5.39 -11.03 27.72
C VAL A 24 6.55 -11.85 27.19
N ARG A 25 6.30 -13.15 27.01
CA ARG A 25 7.27 -14.11 26.43
C ARG A 25 7.22 -14.15 24.90
N ASP A 26 6.14 -13.67 24.32
CA ASP A 26 5.91 -13.65 22.87
C ASP A 26 5.74 -12.21 22.36
N PHE A 27 6.77 -11.73 21.68
CA PHE A 27 6.77 -10.40 21.08
C PHE A 27 6.04 -10.33 19.74
N SER A 28 5.59 -11.46 19.17
CA SER A 28 4.84 -11.48 17.90
C SER A 28 3.52 -10.70 18.01
N VAL A 29 2.89 -10.73 19.19
CA VAL A 29 1.67 -9.96 19.49
C VAL A 29 1.95 -8.46 19.51
N VAL A 30 3.09 -8.05 20.06
CA VAL A 30 3.52 -6.63 20.11
C VAL A 30 3.82 -6.11 18.70
N VAL A 31 4.49 -6.91 17.89
CA VAL A 31 4.80 -6.66 16.48
C VAL A 31 3.51 -6.46 15.67
N GLY A 32 2.51 -7.33 15.84
CA GLY A 32 1.20 -7.18 15.20
C GLY A 32 0.47 -5.90 15.63
N LEU A 33 0.48 -5.60 16.94
CA LEU A 33 -0.16 -4.41 17.51
C LEU A 33 0.43 -3.11 16.95
N VAL A 34 1.76 -3.04 16.80
CA VAL A 34 2.45 -1.89 16.20
C VAL A 34 2.06 -1.72 14.73
N SER A 35 1.95 -2.82 13.96
CA SER A 35 1.50 -2.77 12.56
C SER A 35 0.06 -2.27 12.47
N ASP A 36 -0.84 -2.75 13.33
CA ASP A 36 -2.24 -2.31 13.34
C ASP A 36 -2.41 -0.85 13.79
N LEU A 37 -1.60 -0.37 14.75
CA LEU A 37 -1.52 1.05 15.08
C LEU A 37 -0.97 1.88 13.90
N GLY A 38 0.02 1.36 13.17
CA GLY A 38 0.51 1.99 11.94
C GLY A 38 -0.57 2.13 10.87
N ARG A 39 -1.41 1.10 10.69
CA ARG A 39 -2.58 1.14 9.79
C ARG A 39 -3.61 2.17 10.25
N LEU A 40 -3.88 2.23 11.55
CA LEU A 40 -4.81 3.20 12.12
C LEU A 40 -4.31 4.65 11.94
N VAL A 41 -3.03 4.92 12.20
CA VAL A 41 -2.42 6.26 12.04
C VAL A 41 -2.45 6.71 10.58
N THR A 42 -2.31 5.79 9.63
CA THR A 42 -2.21 6.13 8.21
C THR A 42 -3.54 6.23 7.49
N ARG A 43 -4.58 5.50 7.94
CA ARG A 43 -5.88 5.38 7.25
C ARG A 43 -7.09 5.69 8.13
N GLY A 44 -6.93 5.74 9.45
CA GLY A 44 -8.02 5.93 10.40
C GLY A 44 -8.60 7.34 10.38
N SER A 45 -9.83 7.46 10.91
CA SER A 45 -10.44 8.79 11.11
C SER A 45 -9.72 9.54 12.24
N GLU A 46 -9.80 10.87 12.26
CA GLU A 46 -9.22 11.67 13.34
C GLU A 46 -9.72 11.22 14.73
N SER A 47 -11.01 10.89 14.84
CA SER A 47 -11.61 10.38 16.07
C SER A 47 -10.94 9.08 16.54
N ASP A 48 -10.72 8.13 15.62
CA ASP A 48 -10.10 6.85 15.94
C ASP A 48 -8.63 7.03 16.35
N ILE A 49 -7.91 7.94 15.67
CA ILE A 49 -6.51 8.27 15.99
C ILE A 49 -6.42 8.90 17.39
N ARG A 50 -7.29 9.84 17.72
CA ARG A 50 -7.34 10.46 19.06
C ARG A 50 -7.65 9.43 20.14
N GLN A 51 -8.56 8.50 19.88
CA GLN A 51 -8.88 7.41 20.80
C GLN A 51 -7.67 6.49 21.03
N ALA A 52 -7.00 6.06 19.96
CA ALA A 52 -5.81 5.22 20.08
C ALA A 52 -4.64 5.95 20.75
N GLN A 53 -4.46 7.25 20.48
CA GLN A 53 -3.45 8.07 21.15
C GLN A 53 -3.69 8.15 22.67
N ALA A 54 -4.95 8.30 23.10
CA ALA A 54 -5.31 8.28 24.51
C ALA A 54 -4.99 6.92 25.16
N ALA A 55 -5.31 5.81 24.49
CA ALA A 55 -5.00 4.47 24.95
C ALA A 55 -3.48 4.22 25.06
N VAL A 56 -2.70 4.57 24.04
CA VAL A 56 -1.23 4.47 24.07
C VAL A 56 -0.63 5.31 25.19
N SER A 57 -1.18 6.51 25.44
CA SER A 57 -0.72 7.38 26.52
C SER A 57 -1.00 6.78 27.90
N ALA A 58 -2.18 6.18 28.09
CA ALA A 58 -2.54 5.48 29.32
C ALA A 58 -1.64 4.27 29.58
N VAL A 59 -1.39 3.45 28.56
CA VAL A 59 -0.45 2.31 28.65
C VAL A 59 0.97 2.78 28.97
N ARG A 60 1.43 3.85 28.32
CA ARG A 60 2.76 4.42 28.60
C ARG A 60 2.89 4.87 30.06
N GLU A 61 1.84 5.44 30.64
CA GLU A 61 1.85 5.86 32.05
C GLU A 61 1.82 4.65 33.00
N GLN A 62 0.98 3.64 32.73
CA GLN A 62 0.95 2.40 33.51
C GLN A 62 2.30 1.67 33.53
N LEU A 63 3.02 1.68 32.41
CA LEU A 63 4.36 1.10 32.30
C LEU A 63 5.45 1.99 32.96
N ARG A 64 5.16 3.27 33.20
CA ARG A 64 6.08 4.21 33.84
C ARG A 64 6.09 4.05 35.36
N ASP A 65 4.92 3.75 35.96
CA ASP A 65 4.78 3.56 37.40
C ASP A 65 5.49 2.29 37.92
N ASP A 66 5.83 1.36 37.03
CA ASP A 66 6.73 0.22 37.31
C ASP A 66 8.21 0.67 37.28
N GLU A 67 8.63 1.45 38.29
CA GLU A 67 9.97 2.07 38.45
C GLU A 67 11.18 1.11 38.35
N ARG A 68 10.98 -0.22 38.26
CA ARG A 68 12.04 -1.22 38.08
C ARG A 68 12.14 -1.82 36.68
N ALA A 69 11.23 -1.49 35.75
CA ALA A 69 11.09 -2.26 34.50
C ALA A 69 11.53 -1.53 33.22
N LEU A 70 11.40 -0.21 33.11
CA LEU A 70 11.72 0.47 31.86
C LEU A 70 12.41 1.81 32.13
N GLY A 71 13.73 1.83 31.95
CA GLY A 71 14.44 3.09 31.78
C GLY A 71 13.82 3.86 30.61
N SER A 72 13.93 5.19 30.65
CA SER A 72 13.51 6.00 29.50
C SER A 72 14.15 5.46 28.20
N PRO A 73 13.57 5.68 27.01
CA PRO A 73 14.17 5.24 25.76
C PRO A 73 15.66 5.62 25.67
N THR A 74 16.04 6.79 26.18
CA THR A 74 17.42 7.26 26.29
C THR A 74 18.28 6.38 27.20
N GLN A 75 17.77 5.95 28.36
CA GLN A 75 18.48 5.05 29.28
C GLN A 75 18.62 3.65 28.70
N THR A 76 17.58 3.12 28.04
CA THR A 76 17.64 1.81 27.37
C THR A 76 18.63 1.81 26.20
N LEU A 77 18.69 2.91 25.44
CA LEU A 77 19.66 3.10 24.37
C LEU A 77 21.10 3.30 24.86
N ALA A 78 21.31 3.70 26.11
CA ALA A 78 22.63 3.76 26.73
C ALA A 78 23.05 2.44 27.38
N GLY A 79 22.13 1.48 27.51
CA GLY A 79 22.33 0.21 28.19
C GLY A 79 22.70 -0.96 27.27
N PRO A 80 22.86 -2.17 27.84
CA PRO A 80 23.16 -3.39 27.08
C PRO A 80 22.06 -3.77 26.07
N GLU A 81 20.81 -3.35 26.34
CA GLU A 81 19.64 -3.60 25.48
C GLU A 81 19.49 -2.59 24.33
N SER A 82 20.48 -1.72 24.12
CA SER A 82 20.43 -0.65 23.12
C SER A 82 20.22 -1.15 21.69
N ARG A 83 20.92 -2.21 21.29
CA ARG A 83 20.83 -2.81 19.95
C ARG A 83 19.47 -3.45 19.67
N PRO A 84 18.95 -4.37 20.49
CA PRO A 84 17.64 -4.97 20.24
C PRO A 84 16.51 -3.93 20.33
N PHE A 85 16.59 -2.98 21.27
CA PHE A 85 15.62 -1.89 21.36
C PHE A 85 15.60 -1.02 20.09
N LEU A 86 16.78 -0.57 19.61
CA LEU A 86 16.88 0.21 18.39
C LEU A 86 16.39 -0.57 17.16
N ALA A 87 16.73 -1.84 17.04
CA ALA A 87 16.27 -2.69 15.94
C ALA A 87 14.75 -2.82 15.94
N GLY A 88 14.12 -3.02 17.10
CA GLY A 88 12.66 -3.06 17.23
C GLY A 88 11.99 -1.75 16.86
N ALA A 89 12.55 -0.61 17.30
CA ALA A 89 12.04 0.71 16.96
C ALA A 89 12.15 0.99 15.44
N LEU A 90 13.28 0.64 14.81
CA LEU A 90 13.47 0.80 13.37
C LEU A 90 12.54 -0.09 12.55
N TRP A 91 12.30 -1.33 13.01
CA TRP A 91 11.33 -2.23 12.38
C TRP A 91 9.91 -1.64 12.44
N ALA A 92 9.48 -1.15 13.61
CA ALA A 92 8.20 -0.48 13.78
C ALA A 92 8.02 0.72 12.83
N ILE A 93 9.05 1.55 12.72
CA ILE A 93 9.06 2.69 11.81
C ILE A 93 8.99 2.24 10.34
N SER A 94 9.74 1.20 9.97
CA SER A 94 9.70 0.63 8.61
C SER A 94 8.30 0.14 8.25
N GLU A 95 7.61 -0.55 9.16
CA GLU A 95 6.23 -0.99 8.96
C GLU A 95 5.26 0.18 8.79
N MET A 96 5.42 1.26 9.57
CA MET A 96 4.63 2.48 9.40
C MET A 96 4.89 3.14 8.03
N MET A 97 6.14 3.16 7.58
CA MET A 97 6.51 3.68 6.26
C MET A 97 5.89 2.84 5.15
N THR A 98 6.03 1.51 5.19
CA THR A 98 5.41 0.58 4.22
C THR A 98 3.89 0.77 4.18
N THR A 99 3.25 0.77 5.35
CA THR A 99 1.80 0.97 5.44
C THR A 99 1.38 2.34 4.91
N ARG A 100 2.17 3.39 5.15
CA ARG A 100 1.92 4.72 4.61
C ARG A 100 2.09 4.73 3.09
N LEU A 101 3.12 4.10 2.55
CA LEU A 101 3.33 3.98 1.10
C LEU A 101 2.17 3.21 0.44
N ASP A 102 1.67 2.16 1.08
CA ASP A 102 0.50 1.40 0.61
C ASP A 102 -0.82 2.18 0.75
N ALA A 103 -0.91 3.06 1.76
CA ALA A 103 -2.06 3.91 2.01
C ALA A 103 -2.06 5.17 1.14
N MET A 104 -0.89 5.60 0.66
CA MET A 104 -0.79 6.70 -0.27
C MET A 104 -1.58 6.31 -1.52
N PRO A 105 -2.48 7.17 -2.01
CA PRO A 105 -2.96 6.98 -3.35
C PRO A 105 -1.73 6.90 -4.26
N PHE A 106 -1.72 5.95 -5.21
CA PHE A 106 -0.85 6.07 -6.38
C PHE A 106 -0.87 7.52 -6.83
N PRO A 107 0.26 8.13 -7.22
CA PRO A 107 0.29 9.53 -7.59
C PRO A 107 -0.68 9.79 -8.76
N THR A 108 -1.94 10.08 -8.42
CA THR A 108 -2.92 10.73 -9.27
C THR A 108 -2.63 12.20 -9.10
N THR A 109 -1.46 12.63 -9.58
CA THR A 109 -1.06 14.02 -9.45
C THR A 109 -2.00 14.83 -10.32
N ARG A 110 -2.93 15.57 -9.68
CA ARG A 110 -3.58 16.76 -10.22
C ARG A 110 -2.56 17.89 -10.40
N GLY A 111 -1.53 17.60 -11.16
CA GLY A 111 -0.48 18.50 -11.61
C GLY A 111 0.03 17.88 -12.90
N ARG A 112 -0.14 18.62 -14.00
CA ARG A 112 0.29 18.32 -15.38
C ARG A 112 0.71 16.85 -15.54
N VAL A 113 -0.25 15.94 -15.76
CA VAL A 113 -0.01 14.51 -15.95
C VAL A 113 1.20 14.38 -16.88
N THR A 114 2.31 13.87 -16.36
CA THR A 114 3.50 13.72 -17.19
C THR A 114 3.11 12.80 -18.34
N ARG A 115 3.60 13.07 -19.54
CA ARG A 115 3.22 12.31 -20.74
C ARG A 115 3.33 10.79 -20.52
N ARG A 116 4.33 10.36 -19.74
CA ARG A 116 4.52 8.98 -19.30
C ARG A 116 3.36 8.40 -18.47
N VAL A 117 2.84 9.15 -17.48
CA VAL A 117 1.72 8.70 -16.66
C VAL A 117 0.45 8.57 -17.49
N ARG A 118 0.19 9.54 -18.39
CA ARG A 118 -0.96 9.50 -19.29
C ARG A 118 -0.94 8.26 -20.19
N ILE A 119 0.23 7.94 -20.74
CA ILE A 119 0.40 6.77 -21.62
C ILE A 119 0.17 5.47 -20.85
N ARG A 120 0.64 5.38 -19.60
CA ARG A 120 0.35 4.22 -18.74
C ARG A 120 -1.14 4.07 -18.43
N GLU A 121 -1.85 5.17 -18.18
CA GLU A 121 -3.31 5.15 -17.97
C GLU A 121 -4.05 4.69 -19.23
N MET A 122 -3.66 5.20 -20.41
CA MET A 122 -4.24 4.77 -21.69
C MET A 122 -3.98 3.29 -21.99
N VAL A 123 -2.81 2.77 -21.62
CA VAL A 123 -2.50 1.33 -21.73
C VAL A 123 -3.37 0.50 -20.78
N LEU A 124 -3.57 0.95 -19.54
CA LEU A 124 -4.47 0.29 -18.58
C LEU A 124 -5.91 0.27 -19.10
N GLU A 125 -6.39 1.36 -19.67
CA GLU A 125 -7.74 1.48 -20.22
C GLU A 125 -7.94 0.58 -21.46
N ALA A 126 -6.97 0.57 -22.38
CA ALA A 126 -7.01 -0.29 -23.56
C ALA A 126 -7.07 -1.78 -23.17
N LEU A 127 -6.30 -2.19 -22.16
CA LEU A 127 -6.30 -3.56 -21.65
C LEU A 127 -7.53 -3.91 -20.80
N ALA A 128 -8.08 -2.95 -20.06
CA ALA A 128 -9.27 -3.16 -19.23
C ALA A 128 -10.57 -3.23 -20.05
N SER A 129 -10.61 -2.51 -21.17
CA SER A 129 -11.75 -2.51 -22.11
C SER A 129 -11.83 -3.76 -22.99
N GLY A 130 -10.76 -4.54 -23.07
CA GLY A 130 -10.75 -5.84 -23.74
C GLY A 130 -11.20 -6.96 -22.80
N ASP A 131 -12.21 -7.72 -23.22
CA ASP A 131 -12.60 -8.97 -22.55
C ASP A 131 -11.62 -10.13 -22.86
N GLU A 132 -10.77 -9.97 -23.88
CA GLU A 132 -9.80 -10.96 -24.34
C GLU A 132 -8.36 -10.42 -24.27
N PRO A 133 -7.35 -11.31 -24.13
CA PRO A 133 -5.94 -10.94 -24.22
C PRO A 133 -5.62 -10.21 -25.53
N GLN A 134 -4.94 -9.07 -25.44
CA GLN A 134 -4.69 -8.21 -26.60
C GLN A 134 -3.23 -8.27 -27.04
N SER A 135 -2.97 -8.18 -28.35
CA SER A 135 -1.59 -8.03 -28.84
C SER A 135 -1.08 -6.61 -28.55
N PRO A 136 0.25 -6.41 -28.39
CA PRO A 136 0.84 -5.08 -28.28
C PRO A 136 0.40 -4.13 -29.40
N THR A 137 0.23 -4.66 -30.62
CA THR A 137 -0.24 -3.89 -31.77
C THR A 137 -1.69 -3.44 -31.61
N ALA A 138 -2.59 -4.30 -31.12
CA ALA A 138 -3.99 -3.94 -30.88
C ALA A 138 -4.14 -2.85 -29.80
N ILE A 139 -3.37 -2.97 -28.72
CA ILE A 139 -3.31 -1.96 -27.64
C ILE A 139 -2.85 -0.62 -28.21
N LEU A 140 -1.79 -0.65 -29.03
CA LEU A 140 -1.26 0.53 -29.66
C LEU A 140 -2.27 1.19 -30.61
N GLU A 141 -2.91 0.42 -31.48
CA GLU A 141 -3.93 0.94 -32.41
C GLU A 141 -5.09 1.58 -31.66
N SER A 142 -5.53 0.99 -30.55
CA SER A 142 -6.55 1.56 -29.67
C SER A 142 -6.11 2.92 -29.13
N ILE A 143 -4.90 3.00 -28.56
CA ILE A 143 -4.36 4.25 -27.98
C ILE A 143 -4.18 5.33 -29.05
N VAL A 144 -3.64 4.98 -30.23
CA VAL A 144 -3.42 5.95 -31.33
C VAL A 144 -4.74 6.46 -31.89
N LYS A 145 -5.78 5.61 -31.98
CA LYS A 145 -7.12 6.05 -32.38
C LYS A 145 -7.71 7.07 -31.40
N HIS A 146 -7.42 6.93 -30.10
CA HIS A 146 -7.93 7.83 -29.06
C HIS A 146 -7.05 9.06 -28.81
N ASP A 147 -5.74 8.95 -28.96
CA ASP A 147 -4.75 10.02 -28.77
C ASP A 147 -3.69 9.96 -29.87
N GLY A 148 -4.04 10.53 -31.04
CA GLY A 148 -3.19 10.54 -32.24
C GLY A 148 -1.84 11.25 -32.10
N ALA A 149 -1.53 11.79 -30.91
CA ALA A 149 -0.24 12.37 -30.58
C ALA A 149 0.73 11.37 -29.92
N THR A 150 0.27 10.20 -29.46
CA THR A 150 1.09 9.23 -28.72
C THR A 150 2.00 8.42 -29.65
N ARG A 151 3.28 8.27 -29.29
CA ARG A 151 4.27 7.53 -30.10
C ARG A 151 4.38 6.07 -29.67
N PHE A 152 4.78 5.23 -30.63
CA PHE A 152 4.94 3.78 -30.43
C PHE A 152 5.94 3.42 -29.33
N ASP A 153 7.08 4.10 -29.28
CA ASP A 153 8.13 3.84 -28.31
C ASP A 153 7.68 4.15 -26.87
N GLU A 154 6.78 5.11 -26.71
CA GLU A 154 6.23 5.48 -25.42
C GLU A 154 5.26 4.43 -24.88
N VAL A 155 4.39 3.88 -25.74
CA VAL A 155 3.47 2.77 -25.39
C VAL A 155 4.27 1.51 -25.06
N SER A 156 5.28 1.18 -25.86
CA SER A 156 6.14 0.02 -25.64
C SER A 156 6.91 0.09 -24.32
N ARG A 157 7.45 1.27 -23.97
CA ARG A 157 8.07 1.51 -22.66
C ARG A 157 7.08 1.35 -21.52
N ALA A 158 5.88 1.92 -21.63
CA ALA A 158 4.85 1.79 -20.61
C ALA A 158 4.45 0.32 -20.38
N LEU A 159 4.29 -0.46 -21.45
CA LEU A 159 4.01 -1.90 -21.37
C LEU A 159 5.15 -2.68 -20.68
N THR A 160 6.40 -2.35 -21.02
CA THR A 160 7.58 -2.97 -20.39
C THR A 160 7.62 -2.69 -18.88
N GLU A 161 7.33 -1.45 -18.48
CA GLU A 161 7.25 -1.06 -17.07
C GLU A 161 6.10 -1.79 -16.33
N MET A 162 4.97 -1.99 -16.99
CA MET A 162 3.82 -2.69 -16.40
C MET A 162 4.05 -4.20 -16.28
N LEU A 163 4.76 -4.81 -17.22
CA LEU A 163 5.24 -6.19 -17.12
C LEU A 163 6.22 -6.34 -15.95
N ALA A 164 7.19 -5.44 -15.83
CA ALA A 164 8.15 -5.45 -14.71
C ALA A 164 7.47 -5.24 -13.34
N ALA A 165 6.39 -4.46 -13.31
CA ALA A 165 5.59 -4.22 -12.11
C ALA A 165 4.54 -5.32 -11.80
N GLY A 166 4.45 -6.37 -12.61
CA GLY A 166 3.47 -7.46 -12.40
C GLY A 166 2.01 -7.05 -12.61
N LEU A 167 1.75 -5.93 -13.29
CA LEU A 167 0.40 -5.44 -13.56
C LEU A 167 -0.20 -6.05 -14.83
N VAL A 168 0.66 -6.48 -15.73
CA VAL A 168 0.34 -7.14 -16.99
C VAL A 168 1.13 -8.43 -17.03
N HIS A 169 0.56 -9.47 -17.62
CA HIS A 169 1.33 -10.66 -17.96
C HIS A 169 1.23 -10.97 -19.44
N SER A 170 2.27 -11.62 -19.94
CA SER A 170 2.34 -12.08 -21.31
C SER A 170 1.87 -13.52 -21.38
N LEU A 171 0.82 -13.75 -22.16
CA LEU A 171 0.39 -15.06 -22.58
C LEU A 171 1.07 -15.43 -23.90
N PRO A 172 1.54 -16.68 -24.04
CA PRO A 172 1.93 -17.20 -25.35
C PRO A 172 0.67 -17.38 -26.21
N SER A 173 0.76 -17.02 -27.49
CA SER A 173 -0.26 -17.37 -28.47
C SER A 173 -0.21 -18.86 -28.77
N ASP A 174 -1.38 -19.52 -28.77
CA ASP A 174 -1.51 -20.94 -29.14
C ASP A 174 -1.27 -21.17 -30.65
N THR A 175 -1.51 -20.14 -31.47
CA THR A 175 -1.42 -20.20 -32.94
C THR A 175 -0.08 -19.73 -33.51
N ASP A 176 0.62 -18.79 -32.87
CA ASP A 176 1.93 -18.31 -33.30
C ASP A 176 2.80 -17.94 -32.10
N ARG A 177 3.78 -18.79 -31.77
CA ARG A 177 4.71 -18.59 -30.63
C ARG A 177 5.48 -17.27 -30.68
N ARG A 178 5.49 -16.55 -31.81
CA ARG A 178 6.10 -15.23 -31.94
C ARG A 178 5.16 -14.10 -31.50
N MET A 179 3.85 -14.33 -31.53
CA MET A 179 2.86 -13.39 -31.02
C MET A 179 2.68 -13.55 -29.51
N LYS A 180 2.85 -12.44 -28.80
CA LYS A 180 2.60 -12.32 -27.37
C LYS A 180 1.28 -11.59 -27.18
N TYR A 181 0.40 -12.17 -26.39
CA TYR A 181 -0.80 -11.49 -25.93
C TYR A 181 -0.58 -10.99 -24.51
N LEU A 182 -1.24 -9.89 -24.18
CA LEU A 182 -1.11 -9.21 -22.91
C LEU A 182 -2.49 -9.14 -22.26
N GLU A 183 -2.53 -9.46 -20.97
CA GLU A 183 -3.74 -9.31 -20.16
C GLU A 183 -3.39 -8.74 -18.79
N LEU A 184 -4.37 -8.10 -18.15
CA LEU A 184 -4.21 -7.54 -16.81
C LEU A 184 -4.17 -8.67 -15.78
N THR A 185 -3.21 -8.60 -14.86
CA THR A 185 -3.25 -9.42 -13.65
C THR A 185 -4.41 -8.98 -12.76
N PRO A 186 -4.83 -9.78 -11.76
CA PRO A 186 -5.83 -9.35 -10.78
C PRO A 186 -5.46 -8.02 -10.10
N GLN A 187 -4.16 -7.79 -9.87
CA GLN A 187 -3.65 -6.53 -9.34
C GLN A 187 -3.78 -5.38 -10.36
N GLY A 188 -3.44 -5.62 -11.64
CA GLY A 188 -3.64 -4.66 -12.72
C GLY A 188 -5.10 -4.27 -12.92
N ARG A 189 -6.02 -5.25 -12.85
CA ARG A 189 -7.47 -5.04 -12.96
C ARG A 189 -8.01 -4.23 -11.79
N SER A 190 -7.63 -4.54 -10.55
CA SER A 190 -8.01 -3.74 -9.38
C SER A 190 -7.56 -2.27 -9.49
N ILE A 191 -6.42 -2.01 -10.17
CA ILE A 191 -5.97 -0.64 -10.44
C ILE A 191 -6.85 0.01 -11.49
N ALA A 192 -7.14 -0.67 -12.60
CA ALA A 192 -8.02 -0.18 -13.66
C ALA A 192 -9.42 0.17 -13.12
N ASP A 193 -10.02 -0.70 -12.30
CA ASP A 193 -11.35 -0.49 -11.70
C ASP A 193 -11.39 0.74 -10.77
N LYS A 194 -10.28 1.02 -10.07
CA LYS A 194 -10.15 2.22 -9.22
C LYS A 194 -10.10 3.51 -10.04
N TYR A 195 -9.58 3.46 -11.27
CA TYR A 195 -9.65 4.59 -12.20
C TYR A 195 -11.10 4.80 -12.67
N GLU A 196 -11.85 3.72 -12.86
CA GLU A 196 -13.26 3.78 -13.29
C GLU A 196 -14.16 4.44 -12.26
N GLN A 197 -14.04 4.02 -11.00
CA GLN A 197 -14.86 4.51 -9.89
C GLN A 197 -14.60 5.98 -9.52
N LYS A 198 -13.44 6.55 -9.86
CA LYS A 198 -13.09 7.96 -9.54
C LYS A 198 -13.56 8.97 -10.58
N GLY A 199 -14.34 8.56 -11.59
CA GLY A 199 -14.92 9.48 -12.58
C GLY A 199 -13.88 10.12 -13.51
N VAL A 200 -12.69 9.53 -13.65
CA VAL A 200 -11.75 9.85 -14.72
C VAL A 200 -12.04 8.99 -15.96
N ILE A 201 -12.72 7.84 -15.80
CA ILE A 201 -13.21 7.00 -16.89
C ILE A 201 -14.70 7.27 -17.11
N ARG A 202 -15.01 8.44 -17.67
CA ARG A 202 -16.22 8.63 -18.46
C ARG A 202 -15.93 9.65 -19.56
N THR A 203 -15.18 9.21 -20.55
CA THR A 203 -15.49 9.65 -21.91
C THR A 203 -15.84 8.39 -22.69
N LYS A 204 -17.11 8.25 -23.00
CA LYS A 204 -17.72 7.16 -23.75
C LYS A 204 -16.82 6.73 -24.92
N ILE A 205 -16.21 5.55 -24.84
CA ILE A 205 -15.78 4.78 -26.01
C ILE A 205 -17.04 4.08 -26.54
N HIS A 206 -18.02 4.86 -27.00
CA HIS A 206 -19.17 4.42 -27.78
C HIS A 206 -19.80 5.63 -28.45
N ALA A 207 -19.28 5.94 -29.65
CA ALA A 207 -20.01 6.37 -30.84
C ALA A 207 -19.06 6.26 -32.03
#